data_AF-A0A669DI54-F1
#
_entry.id   AF-A0A669DI54-F1
#
_cell.length_a   1.000
_cell.length_b   1.000
_cell.length_c   1.000
_cell.angle_alpha   90.00
_cell.angle_beta   90.00
_cell.angle_gamma   90.00
#
_symmetry.space_group_name_H-M   'P 1'
#
loop_
_entity.id
_entity.type
_entity.pdbx_description
1 polymer ?
#
loop_
_entity_poly.entity_id
_entity_poly.type
_entity_poly.pdbx_seq_one_letter_code
_entity_poly.pdbx_strand_id
1 'polypeptide(L)'
;MMEQRGRDPADTRDPRNQYPPELMRRFELYFKAPSTSKPKVVRDIRADSIGHLVAVRGIVTRATEVKPMMAVATYTCDQCGAETYQPIQSPSFMPLVMCPSQECVTNKSGGRLYLQTRGSKFIKFQELRIQEHSDQVPVGNIPRSMTVYVRGENTRLAQPGDHVAITGIFLPLLRTGFSQAVQGLLSETYLECHSITLMNKTEDDELGNEELTDEELRSITDEGFYEKLAGSIAPEIYGHEDVKKALLLLLVGGVEQAPKGMKIRGNINICLMGDPGVAKSQLLSYIDRLAPRSQYTTGRGSSGVGLTAAVMRDPLTGEMTLEGGALVLADLGICCIDEFDKMADADRTAIHEVMEQQTISIAKVSLITKRQPVVPESLADYITAAYVEMRKEARVSKDTTFTSARTLLSILRLSTALARLRMMDTVEKEDVNEAMRLMEMSKDSLQADKSSTTRTQRPADVIFSLVRELAAEGRGAGGLVRMAEAEQRCVSRGFTPAQFQEALEEYEELNVWQVNQARTRITFV
;
A
#
# COMPACT_ATOMS: atom_id res chain seq x y z
N MET A 1 44.52 -34.89 5.44
CA MET A 1 45.89 -35.45 5.41
C MET A 1 45.90 -36.94 5.83
N MET A 2 45.09 -37.81 5.23
CA MET A 2 45.11 -39.27 5.54
C MET A 2 44.96 -40.18 4.30
N GLU A 3 45.17 -39.68 3.09
CA GLU A 3 45.09 -40.47 1.84
C GLU A 3 46.44 -40.64 1.12
N GLN A 4 47.56 -40.24 1.73
CA GLN A 4 48.86 -40.18 1.06
C GLN A 4 49.80 -41.37 1.31
N ARG A 5 49.34 -42.47 1.93
CA ARG A 5 50.26 -43.55 2.39
C ARG A 5 50.14 -44.92 1.70
N GLY A 6 49.60 -45.00 0.49
CA GLY A 6 49.57 -46.29 -0.22
C GLY A 6 49.22 -46.23 -1.69
N ARG A 7 49.84 -45.34 -2.49
CA ARG A 7 49.64 -45.33 -3.94
C ARG A 7 50.97 -45.41 -4.68
N ASP A 8 51.05 -46.37 -5.59
CA ASP A 8 52.15 -46.54 -6.53
C ASP A 8 52.39 -45.25 -7.34
N PRO A 9 53.65 -44.82 -7.53
CA PRO A 9 53.98 -43.60 -8.28
C PRO A 9 53.73 -43.71 -9.80
N ALA A 10 53.19 -44.84 -10.28
CA ALA A 10 52.92 -45.11 -11.70
C ALA A 10 51.44 -44.94 -12.10
N ASP A 11 50.54 -44.66 -11.16
CA ASP A 11 49.14 -44.35 -11.48
C ASP A 11 49.04 -42.88 -11.95
N THR A 12 49.39 -42.66 -13.22
CA THR A 12 49.00 -41.43 -13.93
C THR A 12 47.50 -41.33 -13.86
N ARG A 13 46.97 -40.49 -12.95
CA ARG A 13 45.57 -40.07 -12.98
C ARG A 13 45.25 -39.66 -14.42
N ASP A 14 44.34 -40.40 -15.03
CA ASP A 14 43.81 -40.08 -16.35
C ASP A 14 43.43 -38.58 -16.34
N PRO A 15 43.89 -37.74 -17.29
CA PRO A 15 43.59 -36.30 -17.29
C PRO A 15 42.08 -35.99 -17.35
N ARG A 16 41.26 -37.01 -17.66
CA ARG A 16 39.79 -36.98 -17.64
C ARG A 16 39.18 -37.17 -16.24
N ASN A 17 39.95 -37.64 -15.26
CA ASN A 17 39.53 -37.88 -13.88
C ASN A 17 39.88 -36.71 -12.95
N GLN A 18 40.15 -35.54 -13.53
CA GLN A 18 40.38 -34.32 -12.79
C GLN A 18 39.03 -33.73 -12.36
N TYR A 19 38.89 -33.40 -11.08
CA TYR A 19 37.70 -32.72 -10.57
C TYR A 19 37.41 -31.48 -11.42
N PRO A 20 36.23 -31.34 -12.02
CA PRO A 20 35.91 -30.16 -12.78
C PRO A 20 35.97 -28.92 -11.87
N PRO A 21 36.48 -27.78 -12.34
CA PRO A 21 36.62 -26.57 -11.53
C PRO A 21 35.26 -26.09 -11.00
N GLU A 22 34.18 -26.38 -11.72
CA GLU A 22 32.80 -26.09 -11.33
C GLU A 22 32.36 -26.80 -10.03
N LEU A 23 32.89 -27.99 -9.76
CA LEU A 23 32.63 -28.74 -8.52
C LEU A 23 33.34 -28.09 -7.33
N MET A 24 34.55 -27.57 -7.54
CA MET A 24 35.38 -26.96 -6.50
C MET A 24 35.03 -25.48 -6.23
N ARG A 25 34.33 -24.80 -7.15
CA ARG A 25 33.88 -23.42 -6.98
C ARG A 25 32.89 -23.32 -5.82
N ARG A 26 33.26 -22.64 -4.73
CA ARG A 26 32.38 -22.35 -3.58
C ARG A 26 31.91 -20.89 -3.52
N PHE A 27 32.20 -20.12 -4.57
CA PHE A 27 31.79 -18.74 -4.71
C PHE A 27 31.17 -18.55 -6.09
N GLU A 28 30.32 -17.54 -6.20
CA GLU A 28 29.72 -17.09 -7.44
C GLU A 28 30.14 -15.65 -7.68
N LEU A 29 30.21 -15.24 -8.95
CA LEU A 29 30.58 -13.89 -9.34
C LEU A 29 29.44 -13.31 -10.16
N TYR A 30 28.95 -12.16 -9.72
CA TYR A 30 27.91 -11.43 -10.41
C TYR A 30 28.44 -10.08 -10.87
N PHE A 31 27.95 -9.64 -12.03
CA PHE A 31 28.24 -8.31 -12.55
C PHE A 31 27.10 -7.38 -12.16
N LYS A 32 27.43 -6.32 -11.42
CA LYS A 32 26.54 -5.17 -11.26
C LYS A 32 26.75 -4.24 -12.45
N ALA A 33 25.65 -3.82 -13.09
CA ALA A 33 25.75 -2.89 -14.20
C ALA A 33 26.36 -1.55 -13.72
N PRO A 34 27.18 -0.88 -14.54
CA PRO A 34 27.76 0.41 -14.18
C PRO A 34 26.65 1.46 -14.03
N SER A 35 26.83 2.41 -13.12
CA SER A 35 25.84 3.47 -12.83
C SER A 35 25.50 4.35 -14.05
N THR A 36 26.35 4.35 -15.07
CA THR A 36 26.11 5.04 -16.34
C THR A 36 25.10 4.34 -17.25
N SER A 37 24.88 3.04 -17.06
CA SER A 37 23.94 2.29 -17.88
C SER A 37 22.50 2.55 -17.45
N LYS A 38 21.73 3.20 -18.33
CA LYS A 38 20.32 3.45 -18.08
C LYS A 38 19.51 2.15 -18.23
N PRO A 39 18.56 1.87 -17.32
CA PRO A 39 17.69 0.71 -17.45
C PRO A 39 16.82 0.86 -18.71
N LYS A 40 16.84 -0.15 -19.57
CA LYS A 40 16.01 -0.25 -20.77
C LYS A 40 14.64 -0.82 -20.41
N VAL A 41 13.65 -0.52 -21.25
CA VAL A 41 12.33 -1.15 -21.18
C VAL A 41 12.41 -2.52 -21.86
N VAL A 42 11.61 -3.50 -21.41
CA VAL A 42 11.54 -4.84 -22.04
C VAL A 42 11.29 -4.73 -23.56
N ARG A 43 10.50 -3.75 -24.00
CA ARG A 43 10.20 -3.47 -25.42
C ARG A 43 11.43 -3.11 -26.27
N ASP A 44 12.38 -2.41 -25.66
CA ASP A 44 13.56 -1.89 -26.34
C ASP A 44 14.66 -2.94 -26.51
N ILE A 45 14.46 -4.12 -25.91
CA ILE A 45 15.34 -5.28 -26.09
C ILE A 45 15.08 -5.84 -27.48
N ARG A 46 16.03 -5.57 -28.38
CA ARG A 46 16.04 -6.06 -29.77
C ARG A 46 17.11 -7.12 -29.96
N ALA A 47 17.16 -7.69 -31.16
CA ALA A 47 18.17 -8.68 -31.56
C ALA A 47 19.62 -8.20 -31.30
N ASP A 48 19.87 -6.90 -31.43
CA ASP A 48 21.19 -6.30 -31.19
C ASP A 48 21.69 -6.48 -29.75
N SER A 49 20.78 -6.72 -28.79
CA SER A 49 21.11 -6.88 -27.38
C SER A 49 21.37 -8.35 -26.98
N ILE A 50 21.30 -9.29 -27.92
CA ILE A 50 21.63 -10.70 -27.65
C ILE A 50 23.11 -10.80 -27.25
N GLY A 51 23.38 -11.51 -26.15
CA GLY A 51 24.73 -11.70 -25.60
C GLY A 51 25.31 -10.48 -24.86
N HIS A 52 24.58 -9.37 -24.76
CA HIS A 52 25.02 -8.19 -24.03
C HIS A 52 24.46 -8.14 -22.62
N LEU A 53 25.21 -7.54 -21.69
CA LEU A 53 24.72 -7.22 -20.35
C LEU A 53 23.75 -6.04 -20.44
N VAL A 54 22.48 -6.30 -20.17
CA VAL A 54 21.40 -5.31 -20.22
C VAL A 54 20.77 -5.14 -18.83
N ALA A 55 20.47 -3.90 -18.49
CA ALA A 55 19.63 -3.56 -17.34
C ALA A 55 18.20 -3.36 -17.84
N VAL A 56 17.25 -4.08 -17.25
CA VAL A 56 15.84 -4.09 -17.66
C VAL A 56 14.97 -3.75 -16.46
N ARG A 57 14.08 -2.78 -16.63
CA ARG A 57 13.08 -2.44 -15.61
C ARG A 57 11.74 -3.10 -15.92
N GLY A 58 11.07 -3.62 -14.89
CA GLY A 58 9.76 -4.23 -15.02
C GLY A 58 9.14 -4.57 -13.67
N ILE A 59 7.91 -5.06 -13.71
CA ILE A 59 7.17 -5.54 -12.53
C ILE A 59 7.24 -7.07 -12.52
N VAL A 60 7.56 -7.68 -11.39
CA VAL A 60 7.51 -9.14 -11.26
C VAL A 60 6.05 -9.57 -11.20
N THR A 61 5.59 -10.35 -12.18
CA THR A 61 4.22 -10.88 -12.17
C THR A 61 4.14 -12.22 -11.47
N ARG A 62 5.16 -13.06 -11.67
CA ARG A 62 5.18 -14.41 -11.16
C ARG A 62 6.58 -14.77 -10.69
N ALA A 63 6.66 -15.31 -9.48
CA ALA A 63 7.87 -15.88 -8.92
C ALA A 63 7.61 -17.36 -8.60
N THR A 64 8.45 -18.24 -9.13
CA THR A 64 8.41 -19.67 -8.75
C THR A 64 9.13 -19.90 -7.42
N GLU A 65 8.84 -21.02 -6.75
CA GLU A 65 9.62 -21.44 -5.59
C GLU A 65 11.05 -21.83 -5.98
N VAL A 66 11.99 -21.71 -5.03
CA VAL A 66 13.40 -22.04 -5.27
C VAL A 66 13.58 -23.55 -5.42
N LYS A 67 14.09 -23.96 -6.57
CA LYS A 67 14.38 -25.35 -6.92
C LYS A 67 15.89 -25.59 -6.98
N PRO A 68 16.38 -26.76 -6.58
CA PRO A 68 17.79 -27.12 -6.77
C PRO A 68 18.05 -27.49 -8.24
N MET A 69 18.86 -26.70 -8.95
CA MET A 69 19.37 -27.01 -10.28
C MET A 69 20.73 -27.71 -10.16
N MET A 70 20.87 -28.88 -10.78
CA MET A 70 22.12 -29.62 -10.80
C MET A 70 23.11 -28.97 -11.76
N ALA A 71 24.28 -28.57 -11.26
CA ALA A 71 25.36 -27.98 -12.06
C ALA A 71 26.40 -29.04 -12.47
N VAL A 72 26.73 -29.95 -11.55
CA VAL A 72 27.65 -31.07 -11.80
C VAL A 72 27.01 -32.34 -11.28
N ALA A 73 26.78 -33.30 -12.18
CA ALA A 73 26.34 -34.64 -11.85
C ALA A 73 27.56 -35.54 -11.60
N THR A 74 27.55 -36.26 -10.49
CA THR A 74 28.61 -37.19 -10.11
C THR A 74 28.07 -38.60 -10.16
N TYR A 75 28.71 -39.47 -10.92
CA TYR A 75 28.33 -40.87 -11.07
C TYR A 75 29.39 -41.80 -10.50
N THR A 76 28.96 -42.83 -9.78
CA THR A 76 29.83 -43.91 -9.28
C THR A 76 29.59 -45.18 -10.08
N CYS A 77 30.66 -45.81 -10.55
CA CYS A 77 30.58 -47.13 -11.17
C CYS A 77 30.49 -48.24 -10.12
N ASP A 78 29.63 -49.23 -10.36
CA ASP A 78 29.47 -50.42 -9.51
C ASP A 78 30.69 -51.35 -9.49
N GLN A 79 31.39 -51.49 -10.61
CA GLN A 79 32.49 -52.44 -10.76
C GLN A 79 33.87 -51.85 -10.46
N CYS A 80 34.20 -50.69 -11.04
CA CYS A 80 35.52 -50.06 -10.83
C CYS A 80 35.55 -49.07 -9.67
N GLY A 81 34.39 -48.70 -9.11
CA GLY A 81 34.31 -47.70 -8.04
C GLY A 81 34.74 -46.27 -8.46
N ALA A 82 35.07 -46.05 -9.73
CA ALA A 82 35.49 -44.74 -10.22
C ALA A 82 34.33 -43.74 -10.20
N GLU A 83 34.63 -42.52 -9.73
CA GLU A 83 33.74 -41.37 -9.82
C GLU A 83 33.93 -40.66 -11.15
N THR A 84 32.83 -40.32 -11.81
CA THR A 84 32.83 -39.58 -13.08
C THR A 84 31.95 -38.35 -12.96
N TYR A 85 32.43 -37.22 -13.45
CA TYR A 85 31.75 -35.94 -13.31
C TYR A 85 31.27 -35.45 -14.68
N GLN A 86 29.98 -35.12 -14.76
CA GLN A 86 29.37 -34.54 -15.95
C GLN A 86 28.89 -33.11 -15.61
N PRO A 87 29.53 -32.06 -16.16
CA PRO A 87 29.03 -30.70 -16.03
C PRO A 87 27.78 -30.50 -16.88
N ILE A 88 26.76 -29.83 -16.33
CA ILE A 88 25.46 -29.62 -16.98
C ILE A 88 25.23 -28.12 -17.15
N GLN A 89 25.19 -27.68 -18.40
CA GLN A 89 24.88 -26.28 -18.75
C GLN A 89 23.46 -26.11 -19.29
N SER A 90 22.91 -27.16 -19.90
CA SER A 90 21.59 -27.15 -20.53
C SER A 90 20.49 -27.59 -19.57
N PRO A 91 19.23 -27.12 -19.74
CA PRO A 91 18.10 -27.54 -18.91
C PRO A 91 17.77 -29.03 -19.03
N SER A 92 18.08 -29.63 -20.18
CA SER A 92 17.99 -31.07 -20.40
C SER A 92 19.38 -31.67 -20.60
N PHE A 93 19.65 -32.79 -19.93
CA PHE A 93 20.86 -33.57 -20.12
C PHE A 93 20.53 -35.07 -20.15
N MET A 94 21.36 -35.84 -20.84
CA MET A 94 21.28 -37.30 -20.85
C MET A 94 22.27 -37.85 -19.82
N PRO A 95 21.82 -38.66 -18.85
CA PRO A 95 22.73 -39.23 -17.86
C PRO A 95 23.67 -40.25 -18.52
N LEU A 96 24.91 -40.27 -18.05
CA LEU A 96 25.88 -41.29 -18.45
C LEU A 96 25.50 -42.62 -17.80
N VAL A 97 25.26 -43.64 -18.64
CA VAL A 97 24.91 -45.01 -18.18
C VAL A 97 26.13 -45.93 -18.17
N MET A 98 27.06 -45.73 -19.10
CA MET A 98 28.26 -46.55 -19.26
C MET A 98 29.47 -45.82 -18.69
N CYS A 99 30.31 -46.55 -17.94
CA CYS A 99 31.52 -45.99 -17.34
C CYS A 99 32.58 -45.66 -18.42
N PRO A 100 33.06 -44.41 -18.53
CA PRO A 100 34.16 -44.03 -19.42
C PRO A 100 35.56 -44.38 -18.89
N SER A 101 35.69 -45.02 -17.71
CA SER A 101 36.99 -45.33 -17.11
C SER A 101 37.77 -46.34 -17.96
N GLN A 102 39.09 -46.16 -18.06
CA GLN A 102 39.95 -47.07 -18.82
C GLN A 102 39.91 -48.50 -18.28
N GLU A 103 39.74 -48.68 -16.96
CA GLU A 103 39.63 -50.00 -16.34
C GLU A 103 38.39 -50.77 -16.82
N CYS A 104 37.21 -50.14 -16.84
CA CYS A 104 35.99 -50.79 -17.31
C CYS A 104 35.97 -51.02 -18.82
N VAL A 105 36.59 -50.11 -19.59
CA VAL A 105 36.69 -50.24 -21.04
C VAL A 105 37.67 -51.36 -21.43
N THR A 106 38.82 -51.44 -20.77
CA THR A 106 39.85 -52.45 -21.05
C THR A 106 39.38 -53.84 -20.63
N ASN A 107 38.73 -53.94 -19.46
CA ASN A 107 38.21 -55.22 -18.95
C ASN A 107 36.89 -55.65 -19.61
N LYS A 108 36.29 -54.83 -20.49
CA LYS A 108 34.96 -55.05 -21.12
C LYS A 108 33.86 -55.43 -20.12
N SER A 109 34.03 -55.03 -18.86
CA SER A 109 33.16 -55.45 -17.76
C SER A 109 31.85 -54.65 -17.74
N GLY A 110 31.82 -53.50 -18.42
CA GLY A 110 30.59 -52.78 -18.76
C GLY A 110 29.82 -52.30 -17.53
N GLY A 111 30.53 -51.79 -16.52
CA GLY A 111 29.93 -51.34 -15.26
C GLY A 111 28.89 -50.23 -15.46
N ARG A 112 27.80 -50.32 -14.68
CA ARG A 112 26.71 -49.34 -14.69
C ARG A 112 27.05 -48.17 -13.79
N LEU A 113 26.77 -46.97 -14.27
CA LEU A 113 26.93 -45.74 -13.52
C LEU A 113 25.65 -45.41 -12.74
N TYR A 114 25.82 -45.14 -11.44
CA TYR A 114 24.75 -44.65 -10.57
C TYR A 114 25.00 -43.19 -10.20
N LEU A 115 24.00 -42.34 -10.39
CA LEU A 115 24.07 -40.93 -9.99
C LEU A 115 24.06 -40.82 -8.46
N GLN A 116 25.06 -40.13 -7.91
CA GLN A 116 25.16 -39.84 -6.48
C GLN A 116 24.77 -38.39 -6.20
N THR A 117 23.65 -38.19 -5.49
CA THR A 117 23.19 -36.86 -5.07
C THR A 117 24.15 -36.20 -4.08
N ARG A 118 24.87 -36.97 -3.26
CA ARG A 118 25.81 -36.41 -2.26
C ARG A 118 27.09 -35.84 -2.87
N GLY A 119 27.56 -36.43 -3.96
CA GLY A 119 28.76 -36.00 -4.67
C GLY A 119 28.49 -34.97 -5.76
N SER A 120 27.21 -34.72 -6.08
CA SER A 120 26.81 -33.73 -7.09
C SER A 120 26.63 -32.35 -6.48
N LYS A 121 26.76 -31.33 -7.33
CA LYS A 121 26.62 -29.94 -6.93
C LYS A 121 25.29 -29.39 -7.41
N PHE A 122 24.51 -28.86 -6.48
CA PHE A 122 23.26 -28.17 -6.74
C PHE A 122 23.41 -26.68 -6.47
N ILE A 123 22.79 -25.87 -7.33
CA ILE A 123 22.69 -24.42 -7.22
C ILE A 123 21.21 -24.08 -7.07
N LYS A 124 20.89 -23.05 -6.29
CA LYS A 124 19.52 -22.54 -6.20
C LYS A 124 19.12 -21.96 -7.55
N PHE A 125 17.94 -22.34 -8.04
CA PHE A 125 17.38 -21.84 -9.28
C PHE A 125 15.96 -21.36 -9.02
N GLN A 126 15.64 -20.22 -9.62
CA GLN A 126 14.33 -19.63 -9.55
C GLN A 126 14.00 -19.00 -10.90
N GLU A 127 12.79 -19.23 -11.39
CA GLU A 127 12.26 -18.54 -12.56
C GLU A 127 11.33 -17.42 -12.11
N LEU A 128 11.60 -16.22 -12.64
CA LEU A 128 10.75 -15.04 -12.48
C LEU A 128 10.18 -14.66 -13.85
N ARG A 129 8.93 -14.23 -13.89
CA ARG A 129 8.37 -13.51 -15.03
C ARG A 129 8.26 -12.03 -14.71
N ILE A 130 8.80 -11.22 -15.60
CA ILE A 130 8.68 -9.77 -15.51
C ILE A 130 7.79 -9.24 -16.64
N GLN A 131 7.07 -8.17 -16.36
CA GLN A 131 6.22 -7.46 -17.29
C GLN A 131 6.67 -6.01 -17.43
N GLU A 132 6.44 -5.43 -18.61
CA GLU A 132 6.60 -3.99 -18.82
C GLU A 132 5.78 -3.18 -17.82
N HIS A 133 6.35 -2.06 -17.37
CA HIS A 133 5.62 -1.09 -16.58
C HIS A 133 4.49 -0.48 -17.41
N SER A 134 3.28 -0.38 -16.86
CA SER A 134 2.09 0.12 -17.56
C SER A 134 2.31 1.51 -18.18
N ASP A 135 2.96 2.43 -17.47
CA ASP A 135 3.25 3.81 -17.94
C ASP A 135 4.07 3.88 -19.22
N GLN A 136 4.82 2.82 -19.54
CA GLN A 136 5.74 2.79 -20.68
C GLN A 136 5.12 2.08 -21.89
N VAL A 137 3.89 1.57 -21.75
CA VAL A 137 3.19 0.87 -22.81
C VAL A 137 2.50 1.90 -23.72
N PRO A 138 2.79 1.91 -25.04
CA PRO A 138 2.08 2.78 -25.96
C PRO A 138 0.59 2.45 -26.01
N VAL A 139 -0.26 3.48 -26.16
CA VAL A 139 -1.71 3.32 -26.28
C VAL A 139 -2.08 2.28 -27.35
N GLY A 140 -2.92 1.31 -26.98
CA GLY A 140 -3.40 0.25 -27.86
C GLY A 140 -2.52 -1.01 -27.93
N ASN A 141 -1.35 -1.03 -27.30
CA ASN A 141 -0.51 -2.23 -27.24
C ASN A 141 -0.69 -3.01 -25.93
N ILE A 142 -0.53 -4.33 -26.03
CA ILE A 142 -0.49 -5.21 -24.85
C ILE A 142 0.94 -5.15 -24.25
N PRO A 143 1.08 -5.09 -22.91
CA PRO A 143 2.36 -5.19 -22.23
C PRO A 143 3.05 -6.52 -22.52
N ARG A 144 4.35 -6.48 -22.86
CA ARG A 144 5.15 -7.69 -23.08
C ARG A 144 5.67 -8.26 -21.76
N SER A 145 5.82 -9.58 -21.72
CA SER A 145 6.46 -10.28 -20.61
C SER A 145 7.73 -10.96 -21.07
N MET A 146 8.71 -11.07 -20.16
CA MET A 146 9.98 -11.75 -20.36
C MET A 146 10.26 -12.69 -19.19
N THR A 147 10.87 -13.84 -19.49
CA THR A 147 11.31 -14.82 -18.49
C THR A 147 12.73 -14.50 -18.04
N VAL A 148 12.95 -14.55 -16.73
CA VAL A 148 14.23 -14.27 -16.09
C VAL A 148 14.62 -15.49 -15.28
N TYR A 149 15.83 -15.98 -15.53
CA TYR A 149 16.44 -17.07 -14.75
C TYR A 149 17.36 -16.48 -13.71
N VAL A 150 17.02 -16.74 -12.45
CA VAL A 150 17.77 -16.32 -11.28
C VAL A 150 18.50 -17.54 -10.71
N ARG A 151 19.81 -17.45 -10.62
CA ARG A 151 20.68 -18.51 -10.09
C ARG A 151 21.35 -18.04 -8.80
N GLY A 152 21.65 -18.98 -7.92
CA GLY A 152 22.50 -18.78 -6.75
C GLY A 152 21.87 -17.94 -5.65
N GLU A 153 22.61 -16.94 -5.17
CA GLU A 153 22.27 -16.14 -3.99
C GLU A 153 21.19 -15.09 -4.27
N ASN A 154 21.00 -14.71 -5.52
CA ASN A 154 19.96 -13.75 -5.92
C ASN A 154 18.52 -14.30 -5.83
N THR A 155 18.39 -15.59 -5.53
CA THR A 155 17.07 -16.23 -5.36
C THR A 155 16.35 -15.68 -4.12
N ARG A 156 15.03 -15.54 -4.20
CA ARG A 156 14.13 -14.97 -3.17
C ARG A 156 14.26 -13.47 -2.91
N LEU A 157 15.02 -12.73 -3.72
CA LEU A 157 15.14 -11.27 -3.55
C LEU A 157 13.91 -10.48 -4.00
N ALA A 158 13.15 -11.00 -4.97
CA ALA A 158 11.98 -10.32 -5.52
C ALA A 158 10.69 -11.10 -5.26
N GLN A 159 9.63 -10.39 -4.91
CA GLN A 159 8.28 -10.94 -4.76
C GLN A 159 7.40 -10.52 -5.94
N PRO A 160 6.32 -11.26 -6.26
CA PRO A 160 5.31 -10.80 -7.20
C PRO A 160 4.72 -9.45 -6.77
N GLY A 161 4.54 -8.53 -7.71
CA GLY A 161 4.12 -7.14 -7.48
C GLY A 161 5.28 -6.16 -7.29
N ASP A 162 6.52 -6.64 -7.13
CA ASP A 162 7.66 -5.74 -6.95
C ASP A 162 8.12 -5.13 -8.27
N HIS A 163 8.34 -3.81 -8.29
CA HIS A 163 9.04 -3.13 -9.37
C HIS A 163 10.53 -3.38 -9.16
N VAL A 164 11.17 -3.94 -10.18
CA VAL A 164 12.57 -4.39 -10.14
C VAL A 164 13.32 -3.86 -11.34
N ALA A 165 14.57 -3.46 -11.11
CA ALA A 165 15.58 -3.37 -12.13
C ALA A 165 16.45 -4.63 -12.07
N ILE A 166 16.43 -5.41 -13.14
CA ILE A 166 17.19 -6.64 -13.28
C ILE A 166 18.32 -6.41 -14.27
N THR A 167 19.53 -6.69 -13.84
CA THR A 167 20.72 -6.68 -14.70
C THR A 167 21.06 -8.12 -15.07
N GLY A 168 21.25 -8.37 -16.35
CA GLY A 168 21.43 -9.72 -16.85
C GLY A 168 21.90 -9.79 -18.29
N ILE A 169 22.27 -11.00 -18.72
CA ILE A 169 22.65 -11.26 -20.12
C ILE A 169 21.43 -11.81 -20.85
N PHE A 170 21.09 -11.20 -21.98
CA PHE A 170 19.96 -11.64 -22.79
C PHE A 170 20.39 -12.76 -23.74
N LEU A 171 19.83 -13.97 -23.57
CA LEU A 171 20.24 -15.17 -24.30
C LEU A 171 19.03 -15.90 -24.93
N PRO A 172 19.18 -16.47 -26.14
CA PRO A 172 18.21 -17.38 -26.69
C PRO A 172 18.32 -18.76 -26.02
N LEU A 173 17.18 -19.37 -25.71
CA LEU A 173 17.09 -20.76 -25.29
C LEU A 173 16.96 -21.66 -26.53
N LEU A 174 17.90 -22.59 -26.67
CA LEU A 174 17.84 -23.63 -27.69
C LEU A 174 17.11 -24.84 -27.11
N ARG A 175 15.85 -25.07 -27.52
CA ARG A 175 15.18 -26.34 -27.24
C ARG A 175 15.67 -27.39 -28.22
N THR A 176 16.04 -28.56 -27.71
CA THR A 176 16.43 -29.73 -28.51
C THR A 176 15.25 -30.68 -28.69
N GLY A 177 15.16 -31.36 -29.84
CA GLY A 177 14.20 -32.47 -30.08
C GLY A 177 12.98 -32.07 -30.91
N PHE A 178 11.84 -32.77 -30.71
CA PHE A 178 10.62 -32.59 -31.53
C PHE A 178 10.06 -31.16 -31.46
N SER A 179 10.25 -30.47 -30.32
CA SER A 179 9.88 -29.06 -30.16
C SER A 179 10.67 -28.12 -31.08
N GLN A 180 11.90 -28.48 -31.46
CA GLN A 180 12.74 -27.69 -32.39
C GLN A 180 12.24 -27.82 -33.83
N ALA A 181 11.72 -28.99 -34.21
CA ALA A 181 11.13 -29.21 -35.53
C ALA A 181 9.83 -28.41 -35.72
N VAL A 182 9.06 -28.19 -34.64
CA VAL A 182 7.81 -27.41 -34.65
C VAL A 182 8.06 -25.90 -34.60
N GLN A 183 9.04 -25.44 -33.81
CA GLN A 183 9.35 -24.00 -33.67
C GLN A 183 10.29 -23.46 -34.76
N GLY A 184 10.96 -24.32 -35.53
CA GLY A 184 11.86 -23.89 -36.60
C GLY A 184 13.06 -23.08 -36.06
N LEU A 185 13.32 -21.90 -36.66
CA LEU A 185 14.40 -20.99 -36.24
C LEU A 185 13.99 -20.02 -35.12
N LEU A 186 12.72 -20.04 -34.68
CA LEU A 186 12.23 -19.18 -33.59
C LEU A 186 12.77 -19.72 -32.26
N SER A 187 13.68 -18.97 -31.64
CA SER A 187 14.18 -19.26 -30.31
C SER A 187 13.39 -18.47 -29.26
N GLU A 188 12.95 -19.15 -28.22
CA GLU A 188 12.48 -18.48 -27.00
C GLU A 188 13.68 -17.77 -26.37
N THR A 189 13.47 -16.60 -25.79
CA THR A 189 14.54 -15.81 -25.16
C THR A 189 14.32 -15.75 -23.66
N TYR A 190 15.42 -15.67 -22.91
CA TYR A 190 15.40 -15.48 -21.47
C TYR A 190 16.53 -14.55 -21.05
N LEU A 191 16.36 -13.91 -19.90
CA LEU A 191 17.37 -13.08 -19.28
C LEU A 191 18.06 -13.87 -18.17
N GLU A 192 19.37 -14.10 -18.27
CA GLU A 192 20.16 -14.66 -17.17
C GLU A 192 20.52 -13.53 -16.20
N CYS A 193 19.99 -13.59 -14.98
CA CYS A 193 20.13 -12.53 -14.00
C CYS A 193 21.46 -12.59 -13.25
N HIS A 194 22.16 -11.46 -13.20
CA HIS A 194 23.35 -11.25 -12.37
C HIS A 194 23.07 -10.41 -11.13
N SER A 195 22.24 -9.37 -11.20
CA SER A 195 21.88 -8.58 -10.02
C SER A 195 20.45 -8.06 -10.13
N ILE A 196 19.73 -8.15 -9.02
CA ILE A 196 18.35 -7.65 -8.86
C ILE A 196 18.40 -6.48 -7.88
N THR A 197 17.85 -5.34 -8.29
CA THR A 197 17.65 -4.17 -7.43
C THR A 197 16.16 -3.84 -7.41
N LEU A 198 15.55 -3.84 -6.22
CA LEU A 198 14.15 -3.47 -6.04
C LEU A 198 14.01 -1.94 -6.18
N MET A 199 13.10 -1.49 -7.03
CA MET A 199 12.78 -0.08 -7.28
C MET A 199 11.48 0.38 -6.59
N ASN A 200 10.66 -0.56 -6.06
CA ASN A 200 9.49 -0.22 -5.21
C ASN A 200 9.87 0.61 -4.00
N LYS A 201 11.09 0.38 -3.57
CA LYS A 201 11.83 1.21 -2.67
C LYS A 201 12.37 2.32 -3.56
N THR A 202 11.73 3.48 -3.56
CA THR A 202 12.45 4.71 -3.90
C THR A 202 13.78 4.68 -3.14
N GLU A 203 14.78 5.40 -3.66
CA GLU A 203 16.15 5.43 -3.13
C GLU A 203 16.22 5.72 -1.60
N ASP A 204 15.10 6.07 -0.98
CA ASP A 204 14.79 6.17 0.46
C ASP A 204 14.95 4.89 1.30
N ASP A 205 14.93 3.68 0.73
CA ASP A 205 15.05 2.46 1.55
C ASP A 205 16.51 1.99 1.73
N GLU A 206 17.47 2.59 1.01
CA GLU A 206 18.87 2.64 1.47
C GLU A 206 19.04 3.63 2.64
N LEU A 207 18.13 4.59 2.82
CA LEU A 207 17.97 5.36 4.07
C LEU A 207 17.14 4.61 5.13
N GLY A 208 16.75 3.35 4.91
CA GLY A 208 16.08 2.51 5.93
C GLY A 208 16.89 2.30 7.23
N ASN A 209 18.17 2.71 7.24
CA ASN A 209 19.04 2.78 8.41
C ASN A 209 19.49 4.19 8.81
N GLU A 210 19.14 5.24 8.06
CA GLU A 210 19.39 6.61 8.49
C GLU A 210 18.18 7.06 9.33
N GLU A 211 18.41 7.19 10.63
CA GLU A 211 17.53 7.94 11.52
C GLU A 211 17.24 9.29 10.86
N LEU A 212 15.97 9.71 10.84
CA LEU A 212 15.55 11.02 10.34
C LEU A 212 16.56 12.08 10.76
N THR A 213 17.02 12.88 9.80
CA THR A 213 17.99 13.93 10.07
C THR A 213 17.42 14.87 11.15
N ASP A 214 18.25 15.35 12.08
CA ASP A 214 17.80 16.27 13.15
C ASP A 214 17.09 17.53 12.59
N GLU A 215 17.37 17.90 11.34
CA GLU A 215 16.72 18.99 10.61
C GLU A 215 15.27 18.65 10.18
N GLU A 216 15.01 17.41 9.78
CA GLU A 216 13.67 16.93 9.45
C GLU A 216 12.82 16.79 10.71
N LEU A 217 13.42 16.30 11.81
CA LEU A 217 12.79 16.29 13.13
C LEU A 217 12.36 17.68 13.59
N ARG A 218 13.16 18.73 13.33
CA ARG A 218 12.76 20.12 13.61
C ARG A 218 11.57 20.57 12.78
N SER A 219 11.52 20.20 11.50
CA SER A 219 10.37 20.52 10.64
C SER A 219 9.09 19.78 11.04
N ILE A 220 9.21 18.58 11.63
CA ILE A 220 8.08 17.82 12.17
C ILE A 220 7.59 18.44 13.49
N THR A 221 8.47 19.05 14.28
CA THR A 221 8.09 19.72 15.54
C THR A 221 7.37 21.06 15.38
N ASP A 222 7.23 21.57 14.15
CA ASP A 222 6.47 22.79 13.89
C ASP A 222 4.99 22.64 14.29
N GLU A 223 4.47 23.62 15.04
CA GLU A 223 3.04 23.75 15.30
C GLU A 223 2.28 23.86 13.96
N GLY A 224 1.37 22.91 13.70
CA GLY A 224 0.62 22.82 12.44
C GLY A 224 1.11 21.79 11.42
N PHE A 225 2.02 20.88 11.79
CA PHE A 225 2.46 19.77 10.91
C PHE A 225 1.30 18.96 10.31
N TYR A 226 0.26 18.68 11.11
CA TYR A 226 -0.94 17.95 10.67
C TYR A 226 -1.68 18.66 9.53
N GLU A 227 -1.84 19.97 9.61
CA GLU A 227 -2.56 20.75 8.58
C GLU A 227 -1.72 20.94 7.33
N LYS A 228 -0.41 21.15 7.46
CA LYS A 228 0.52 21.22 6.33
C LYS A 228 0.54 19.91 5.54
N LEU A 229 0.59 18.77 6.22
CA LEU A 229 0.52 17.46 5.57
C LEU A 229 -0.85 17.23 4.91
N ALA A 230 -1.95 17.57 5.58
CA ALA A 230 -3.28 17.43 5.01
C ALA A 230 -3.46 18.32 3.76
N GLY A 231 -2.92 19.54 3.76
CA GLY A 231 -2.93 20.44 2.60
C GLY A 231 -2.03 19.96 1.45
N SER A 232 -0.98 19.19 1.76
CA SER A 232 -0.05 18.62 0.77
C SER A 232 -0.61 17.39 0.06
N ILE A 233 -1.64 16.72 0.61
CA ILE A 233 -2.34 15.64 -0.07
C ILE A 233 -3.18 16.21 -1.21
N ALA A 234 -2.92 15.74 -2.43
CA ALA A 234 -3.61 16.14 -3.65
C ALA A 234 -3.75 17.69 -3.78
N PRO A 235 -2.65 18.43 -3.97
CA PRO A 235 -2.66 19.89 -4.04
C PRO A 235 -3.43 20.42 -5.26
N GLU A 236 -3.63 19.57 -6.29
CA GLU A 236 -4.45 19.87 -7.47
C GLU A 236 -5.92 20.10 -7.14
N ILE A 237 -6.42 19.54 -6.03
CA ILE A 237 -7.81 19.66 -5.61
C ILE A 237 -7.89 20.67 -4.47
N TYR A 238 -8.56 21.80 -4.73
CA TYR A 238 -8.86 22.80 -3.71
C TYR A 238 -10.04 22.36 -2.82
N GLY A 239 -9.96 22.65 -1.52
CA GLY A 239 -10.99 22.31 -0.54
C GLY A 239 -10.89 20.87 -0.01
N HIS A 240 -12.01 20.36 0.51
CA HIS A 240 -12.13 19.01 1.12
C HIS A 240 -11.07 18.70 2.20
N GLU A 241 -10.74 19.68 3.04
CA GLU A 241 -9.67 19.57 4.05
C GLU A 241 -9.91 18.41 5.02
N ASP A 242 -11.14 18.23 5.50
CA ASP A 242 -11.47 17.13 6.42
C ASP A 242 -11.36 15.75 5.75
N VAL A 243 -11.67 15.64 4.46
CA VAL A 243 -11.49 14.39 3.70
C VAL A 243 -10.01 14.09 3.55
N LYS A 244 -9.18 15.09 3.21
CA LYS A 244 -7.72 14.93 3.12
C LYS A 244 -7.11 14.54 4.47
N LYS A 245 -7.56 15.16 5.56
CA LYS A 245 -7.21 14.80 6.94
C LYS A 245 -7.53 13.34 7.25
N ALA A 246 -8.71 12.85 6.85
CA ALA A 246 -9.09 11.45 7.03
C ALA A 246 -8.22 10.49 6.18
N LEU A 247 -7.92 10.86 4.93
CA LEU A 247 -7.04 10.08 4.03
C LEU A 247 -5.59 10.03 4.54
N LEU A 248 -5.12 11.08 5.23
CA LEU A 248 -3.82 11.07 5.92
C LEU A 248 -3.80 10.03 7.05
N LEU A 249 -4.88 9.95 7.84
CA LEU A 249 -5.01 8.95 8.90
C LEU A 249 -5.09 7.52 8.34
N LEU A 250 -5.67 7.33 7.15
CA LEU A 250 -5.66 6.06 6.43
C LEU A 250 -4.24 5.61 6.08
N LEU A 251 -3.38 6.52 5.62
CA LEU A 251 -1.98 6.23 5.27
C LEU A 251 -1.12 5.87 6.51
N VAL A 252 -1.36 6.53 7.65
CA VAL A 252 -0.62 6.24 8.89
C VAL A 252 -1.10 4.94 9.54
N GLY A 253 -2.40 4.68 9.52
CA GLY A 253 -3.03 3.51 10.13
C GLY A 253 -3.01 3.50 11.67
N GLY A 254 -3.97 2.80 12.25
CA GLY A 254 -4.08 2.62 13.70
C GLY A 254 -3.23 1.45 14.24
N VAL A 255 -3.18 1.32 15.57
CA VAL A 255 -2.42 0.26 16.24
C VAL A 255 -3.19 -1.06 16.24
N GLU A 256 -2.55 -2.14 15.81
CA GLU A 256 -3.08 -3.50 16.00
C GLU A 256 -2.85 -3.94 17.45
N GLN A 257 -3.90 -4.44 18.10
CA GLN A 257 -3.82 -4.92 19.47
C GLN A 257 -4.31 -6.36 19.56
N ALA A 258 -3.66 -7.18 20.39
CA ALA A 258 -4.07 -8.56 20.64
C ALA A 258 -4.30 -8.83 22.15
N PRO A 259 -5.24 -8.14 22.81
CA PRO A 259 -5.53 -8.40 24.21
C PRO A 259 -6.20 -9.78 24.35
N LYS A 260 -5.59 -10.67 25.13
CA LYS A 260 -6.17 -11.98 25.51
C LYS A 260 -6.48 -12.92 24.33
N GLY A 261 -5.69 -12.89 23.26
CA GLY A 261 -5.82 -13.80 22.11
C GLY A 261 -6.89 -13.41 21.08
N MET A 262 -7.66 -12.36 21.34
CA MET A 262 -8.52 -11.73 20.33
C MET A 262 -7.72 -10.65 19.60
N LYS A 263 -7.54 -10.81 18.28
CA LYS A 263 -6.87 -9.80 17.45
C LYS A 263 -7.87 -8.70 17.09
N ILE A 264 -7.55 -7.47 17.46
CA ILE A 264 -8.27 -6.26 17.07
C ILE A 264 -7.47 -5.59 15.96
N ARG A 265 -8.09 -5.46 14.78
CA ARG A 265 -7.50 -4.77 13.63
C ARG A 265 -7.17 -3.31 13.95
N GLY A 266 -6.04 -2.83 13.45
CA GLY A 266 -5.61 -1.42 13.52
C GLY A 266 -6.00 -0.61 12.27
N ASN A 267 -6.30 -1.27 11.15
CA ASN A 267 -6.51 -0.60 9.87
C ASN A 267 -7.82 0.18 9.84
N ILE A 268 -7.78 1.31 9.15
CA ILE A 268 -8.91 2.21 8.92
C ILE A 268 -9.43 1.94 7.51
N ASN A 269 -10.75 1.85 7.37
CA ASN A 269 -11.40 1.72 6.06
C ASN A 269 -12.29 2.95 5.86
N ILE A 270 -12.08 3.68 4.77
CA ILE A 270 -12.83 4.90 4.43
C ILE A 270 -13.61 4.65 3.15
N CYS A 271 -14.87 5.08 3.11
CA CYS A 271 -15.70 5.08 1.92
C CYS A 271 -16.02 6.52 1.54
N LEU A 272 -15.72 6.91 0.30
CA LEU A 272 -16.04 8.23 -0.22
C LEU A 272 -17.37 8.18 -0.98
N MET A 273 -18.41 8.77 -0.41
CA MET A 273 -19.73 8.89 -1.03
C MET A 273 -20.00 10.34 -1.43
N GLY A 274 -20.66 10.55 -2.56
CA GLY A 274 -20.96 11.90 -3.05
C GLY A 274 -21.38 11.91 -4.52
N ASP A 275 -21.69 13.09 -5.04
CA ASP A 275 -22.11 13.28 -6.43
C ASP A 275 -20.97 13.00 -7.43
N PRO A 276 -21.29 12.76 -8.71
CA PRO A 276 -20.26 12.80 -9.76
C PRO A 276 -19.68 14.22 -9.85
N GLY A 277 -18.36 14.33 -10.00
CA GLY A 277 -17.67 15.62 -10.19
C GLY A 277 -16.87 16.15 -9.00
N VAL A 278 -16.97 15.55 -7.82
CA VAL A 278 -16.16 15.92 -6.62
C VAL A 278 -14.72 15.37 -6.63
N ALA A 279 -14.18 14.99 -7.80
CA ALA A 279 -12.83 14.45 -7.97
C ALA A 279 -12.47 13.22 -7.09
N LYS A 280 -13.45 12.41 -6.67
CA LYS A 280 -13.24 11.18 -5.86
C LYS A 280 -12.23 10.21 -6.46
N SER A 281 -12.35 9.88 -7.75
CA SER A 281 -11.42 8.98 -8.43
C SER A 281 -10.00 9.56 -8.51
N GLN A 282 -9.87 10.89 -8.62
CA GLN A 282 -8.56 11.57 -8.60
C GLN A 282 -7.90 11.47 -7.22
N LEU A 283 -8.67 11.61 -6.13
CA LEU A 283 -8.17 11.40 -4.76
C LEU A 283 -7.69 9.96 -4.57
N LEU A 284 -8.46 8.97 -5.02
CA LEU A 284 -8.07 7.55 -4.95
C LEU A 284 -6.80 7.26 -5.76
N SER A 285 -6.72 7.76 -6.99
CA SER A 285 -5.52 7.63 -7.84
C SER A 285 -4.30 8.35 -7.27
N TYR A 286 -4.49 9.43 -6.51
CA TYR A 286 -3.40 10.10 -5.82
C TYR A 286 -2.87 9.26 -4.65
N ILE A 287 -3.76 8.66 -3.85
CA ILE A 287 -3.37 7.76 -2.74
C ILE A 287 -2.64 6.52 -3.28
N ASP A 288 -3.13 5.95 -4.37
CA ASP A 288 -2.50 4.80 -5.02
C ASP A 288 -1.07 5.10 -5.54
N ARG A 289 -0.75 6.38 -5.79
CA ARG A 289 0.63 6.77 -6.14
C ARG A 289 1.50 7.07 -4.92
N LEU A 290 0.88 7.45 -3.81
CA LEU A 290 1.58 7.85 -2.58
C LEU A 290 1.90 6.66 -1.69
N ALA A 291 1.05 5.64 -1.66
CA ALA A 291 1.26 4.45 -0.83
C ALA A 291 2.32 3.51 -1.47
N PRO A 292 3.27 2.96 -0.68
CA PRO A 292 4.36 2.12 -1.20
C PRO A 292 3.89 0.73 -1.69
N ARG A 293 2.74 0.28 -1.19
CA ARG A 293 2.04 -0.92 -1.64
C ARG A 293 0.58 -0.56 -1.77
N SER A 294 0.13 -0.34 -2.99
CA SER A 294 -1.29 -0.14 -3.26
C SER A 294 -1.71 -0.79 -4.56
N GLN A 295 -2.99 -1.08 -4.63
CA GLN A 295 -3.61 -1.65 -5.80
C GLN A 295 -4.87 -0.86 -6.12
N TYR A 296 -4.89 -0.25 -7.29
CA TYR A 296 -6.10 0.36 -7.83
C TYR A 296 -6.93 -0.68 -8.59
N THR A 297 -8.22 -0.76 -8.28
CA THR A 297 -9.19 -1.54 -9.02
C THR A 297 -10.53 -0.82 -9.18
N THR A 298 -11.27 -1.16 -10.23
CA THR A 298 -12.66 -0.72 -10.42
C THR A 298 -13.61 -1.84 -10.01
N GLY A 299 -14.77 -1.48 -9.47
CA GLY A 299 -15.80 -2.43 -9.08
C GLY A 299 -16.34 -3.28 -10.22
N ARG A 300 -16.29 -2.80 -11.48
CA ARG A 300 -16.67 -3.62 -12.65
C ARG A 300 -15.57 -4.56 -13.11
N GLY A 301 -14.32 -4.17 -12.93
CA GLY A 301 -13.14 -4.94 -13.34
C GLY A 301 -12.67 -5.94 -12.30
N SER A 302 -13.21 -5.88 -11.08
CA SER A 302 -12.86 -6.74 -9.96
C SER A 302 -13.93 -7.78 -9.75
N SER A 303 -13.65 -9.03 -10.10
CA SER A 303 -14.45 -10.17 -9.67
C SER A 303 -13.94 -10.70 -8.32
N GLY A 304 -14.74 -11.49 -7.61
CA GLY A 304 -14.33 -12.09 -6.34
C GLY A 304 -13.04 -12.91 -6.44
N VAL A 305 -12.80 -13.54 -7.61
CA VAL A 305 -11.54 -14.24 -7.92
C VAL A 305 -10.38 -13.25 -8.13
N GLY A 306 -10.63 -12.14 -8.80
CA GLY A 306 -9.65 -11.07 -9.01
C GLY A 306 -9.31 -10.29 -7.74
N LEU A 307 -10.20 -10.27 -6.74
CA LEU A 307 -9.97 -9.67 -5.43
C LEU A 307 -9.25 -10.61 -4.47
N THR A 308 -9.63 -11.88 -4.43
CA THR A 308 -9.13 -12.87 -3.46
C THR A 308 -7.91 -13.63 -3.96
N ALA A 309 -8.07 -14.77 -4.61
CA ALA A 309 -7.01 -15.53 -5.23
C ALA A 309 -7.55 -16.40 -6.37
N ALA A 310 -6.75 -16.59 -7.40
CA ALA A 310 -7.01 -17.49 -8.51
C ALA A 310 -6.10 -18.71 -8.41
N VAL A 311 -6.62 -19.90 -8.75
CA VAL A 311 -5.80 -21.11 -8.85
C VAL A 311 -5.36 -21.27 -10.30
N MET A 312 -4.05 -21.19 -10.53
CA MET A 312 -3.41 -21.33 -11.84
C MET A 312 -2.52 -22.56 -11.87
N ARG A 313 -2.51 -23.29 -12.97
CA ARG A 313 -1.60 -24.44 -13.14
C ARG A 313 -0.25 -23.97 -13.65
N ASP A 314 0.83 -24.34 -12.98
CA ASP A 314 2.18 -24.05 -13.45
C ASP A 314 2.48 -24.81 -14.74
N PRO A 315 2.88 -24.15 -15.84
CA PRO A 315 3.16 -24.80 -17.11
C PRO A 315 4.36 -25.77 -17.05
N LEU A 316 5.26 -25.64 -16.07
CA LEU A 316 6.46 -26.48 -15.96
C LEU A 316 6.27 -27.65 -15.01
N THR A 317 5.73 -27.42 -13.81
CA THR A 317 5.54 -28.49 -12.82
C THR A 317 4.19 -29.17 -12.94
N GLY A 318 3.21 -28.50 -13.56
CA GLY A 318 1.83 -28.96 -13.57
C GLY A 318 1.16 -28.87 -12.20
N GLU A 319 1.82 -28.29 -11.19
CA GLU A 319 1.27 -28.05 -9.86
C GLU A 319 0.27 -26.89 -9.88
N MET A 320 -0.71 -26.95 -8.98
CA MET A 320 -1.70 -25.89 -8.81
C MET A 320 -1.09 -24.82 -7.90
N THR A 321 -0.76 -23.67 -8.48
CA THR A 321 -0.24 -22.48 -7.79
C THR A 321 -1.37 -21.48 -7.54
N LEU A 322 -1.36 -20.83 -6.38
CA LEU A 322 -2.29 -19.74 -6.07
C LEU A 322 -1.67 -18.41 -6.52
N GLU A 323 -2.37 -17.67 -7.37
CA GLU A 323 -2.06 -16.28 -7.70
C GLU A 323 -2.97 -15.38 -6.86
N GLY A 324 -2.35 -14.49 -6.08
CA GLY A 324 -3.08 -13.54 -5.24
C GLY A 324 -3.84 -12.52 -6.09
N GLY A 325 -5.07 -12.22 -5.71
CA GLY A 325 -5.85 -11.13 -6.25
C GLY A 325 -5.41 -9.77 -5.68
N ALA A 326 -6.11 -8.72 -6.07
CA ALA A 326 -5.80 -7.34 -5.70
C ALA A 326 -5.67 -7.12 -4.17
N LEU A 327 -6.51 -7.76 -3.36
CA LEU A 327 -6.45 -7.62 -1.89
C LEU A 327 -5.25 -8.36 -1.30
N VAL A 328 -4.80 -9.46 -1.91
CA VAL A 328 -3.62 -10.22 -1.46
C VAL A 328 -2.34 -9.46 -1.83
N LEU A 329 -2.31 -8.84 -3.01
CA LEU A 329 -1.17 -8.05 -3.46
C LEU A 329 -1.02 -6.74 -2.65
N ALA A 330 -2.13 -6.16 -2.22
CA ALA A 330 -2.18 -4.96 -1.39
C ALA A 330 -2.03 -5.25 0.13
N ASP A 331 -1.50 -6.41 0.52
CA ASP A 331 -1.28 -6.74 1.94
C ASP A 331 -0.31 -5.74 2.59
N LEU A 332 -0.65 -5.32 3.82
CA LEU A 332 0.00 -4.22 4.57
C LEU A 332 0.00 -2.86 3.84
N GLY A 333 -0.83 -2.71 2.81
CA GLY A 333 -0.94 -1.54 1.95
C GLY A 333 -2.36 -0.97 1.89
N ILE A 334 -2.67 -0.27 0.80
CA ILE A 334 -4.00 0.29 0.54
C ILE A 334 -4.56 -0.27 -0.77
N CYS A 335 -5.71 -0.93 -0.70
CA CYS A 335 -6.47 -1.31 -1.88
C CYS A 335 -7.50 -0.21 -2.19
N CYS A 336 -7.35 0.45 -3.34
CA CYS A 336 -8.25 1.50 -3.80
C CYS A 336 -9.30 0.89 -4.73
N ILE A 337 -10.58 0.93 -4.32
CA ILE A 337 -11.71 0.42 -5.12
C ILE A 337 -12.57 1.60 -5.57
N ASP A 338 -12.58 1.88 -6.88
CA ASP A 338 -13.51 2.85 -7.48
C ASP A 338 -14.80 2.17 -7.96
N GLU A 339 -15.89 2.93 -8.11
CA GLU A 339 -17.21 2.44 -8.53
C GLU A 339 -17.72 1.25 -7.69
N PHE A 340 -17.58 1.34 -6.36
CA PHE A 340 -18.01 0.30 -5.41
C PHE A 340 -19.49 -0.09 -5.58
N ASP A 341 -20.33 0.85 -6.01
CA ASP A 341 -21.76 0.64 -6.27
C ASP A 341 -22.00 -0.31 -7.46
N LYS A 342 -21.05 -0.43 -8.40
CA LYS A 342 -21.16 -1.29 -9.59
C LYS A 342 -20.68 -2.73 -9.36
N MET A 343 -20.10 -3.04 -8.20
CA MET A 343 -19.70 -4.42 -7.87
C MET A 343 -20.91 -5.34 -7.73
N ALA A 344 -20.75 -6.60 -8.15
CA ALA A 344 -21.74 -7.63 -7.94
C ALA A 344 -21.85 -7.97 -6.44
N ASP A 345 -23.05 -8.34 -6.00
CA ASP A 345 -23.30 -8.64 -4.59
C ASP A 345 -22.51 -9.85 -4.08
N ALA A 346 -22.19 -10.81 -4.97
CA ALA A 346 -21.33 -11.95 -4.64
C ALA A 346 -19.87 -11.54 -4.38
N ASP A 347 -19.39 -10.46 -5.00
CA ASP A 347 -18.02 -9.97 -4.80
C ASP A 347 -17.94 -9.13 -3.51
N ARG A 348 -19.04 -8.48 -3.13
CA ARG A 348 -19.16 -7.73 -1.87
C ARG A 348 -19.05 -8.64 -0.64
N THR A 349 -19.59 -9.85 -0.68
CA THR A 349 -19.47 -10.80 0.45
C THR A 349 -18.02 -11.20 0.72
N ALA A 350 -17.22 -11.37 -0.34
CA ALA A 350 -15.78 -11.66 -0.22
C ALA A 350 -15.04 -10.50 0.47
N ILE A 351 -15.38 -9.25 0.13
CA ILE A 351 -14.83 -8.07 0.81
C ILE A 351 -15.26 -8.03 2.28
N HIS A 352 -16.52 -8.37 2.60
CA HIS A 352 -17.00 -8.39 3.99
C HIS A 352 -16.23 -9.40 4.85
N GLU A 353 -15.87 -10.56 4.30
CA GLU A 353 -15.04 -11.56 4.98
C GLU A 353 -13.63 -11.01 5.26
N VAL A 354 -12.98 -10.43 4.24
CA VAL A 354 -11.64 -9.83 4.38
C VAL A 354 -11.66 -8.67 5.37
N MET A 355 -12.70 -7.84 5.35
CA MET A 355 -12.83 -6.73 6.29
C MET A 355 -13.07 -7.22 7.73
N GLU A 356 -13.91 -8.23 7.94
CA GLU A 356 -14.25 -8.70 9.29
C GLU A 356 -13.11 -9.49 9.94
N GLN A 357 -12.50 -10.41 9.19
CA GLN A 357 -11.51 -11.34 9.75
C GLN A 357 -10.07 -10.86 9.54
N GLN A 358 -9.79 -10.04 8.50
CA GLN A 358 -8.44 -9.66 8.07
C GLN A 358 -7.43 -10.83 8.01
N THR A 359 -7.93 -12.06 7.88
CA THR A 359 -7.09 -13.26 7.82
C THR A 359 -6.73 -13.56 6.38
N ILE A 360 -5.83 -12.77 5.81
CA ILE A 360 -4.94 -13.25 4.76
C ILE A 360 -3.54 -13.23 5.38
N SER A 361 -3.25 -14.26 6.17
CA SER A 361 -1.95 -14.38 6.81
C SER A 361 -0.92 -14.94 5.82
N ILE A 362 -0.01 -14.10 5.34
CA ILE A 362 1.33 -14.54 4.93
C ILE A 362 2.34 -13.76 5.76
N ALA A 363 3.17 -14.49 6.50
CA ALA A 363 4.04 -13.95 7.53
C ALA A 363 5.24 -13.14 7.00
N LYS A 364 5.61 -12.11 7.80
CA LYS A 364 6.80 -11.22 7.77
C LYS A 364 6.77 -10.15 6.66
N VAL A 365 6.77 -8.84 6.96
CA VAL A 365 7.88 -8.09 7.59
C VAL A 365 7.38 -6.97 8.51
N SER A 366 7.98 -6.89 9.70
CA SER A 366 7.72 -5.93 10.77
C SER A 366 8.55 -4.65 10.63
N LEU A 367 8.18 -3.76 9.71
CA LEU A 367 8.85 -2.45 9.58
C LEU A 367 7.89 -1.25 9.52
N ILE A 368 6.58 -1.46 9.41
CA ILE A 368 5.62 -0.36 9.33
C ILE A 368 5.15 -0.01 10.76
N THR A 369 5.48 1.20 11.20
CA THR A 369 5.14 1.87 12.48
C THR A 369 6.02 1.51 13.70
N LYS A 370 7.20 2.15 13.80
CA LYS A 370 8.14 2.03 14.94
C LYS A 370 7.55 2.41 16.32
N ARG A 371 6.37 3.04 16.38
CA ARG A 371 5.70 3.43 17.65
C ARG A 371 4.26 2.93 17.75
N GLN A 372 3.94 2.37 18.92
CA GLN A 372 2.62 1.87 19.29
C GLN A 372 2.10 2.70 20.46
N PRO A 373 1.38 3.81 20.19
CA PRO A 373 0.85 4.63 21.27
C PRO A 373 -0.15 3.85 22.13
N VAL A 374 -0.07 4.08 23.44
CA VAL A 374 -0.95 3.48 24.42
C VAL A 374 -2.04 4.50 24.80
N VAL A 375 -3.27 4.01 24.95
CA VAL A 375 -4.39 4.82 25.44
C VAL A 375 -4.34 4.82 26.98
N PRO A 376 -4.17 5.98 27.63
CA PRO A 376 -4.17 6.06 29.09
C PRO A 376 -5.56 5.78 29.68
N GLU A 377 -5.60 5.15 30.85
CA GLU A 377 -6.84 4.77 31.52
C GLU A 377 -7.70 5.97 31.93
N SER A 378 -7.08 7.12 32.20
CA SER A 378 -7.78 8.38 32.51
C SER A 378 -8.71 8.88 31.40
N LEU A 379 -8.47 8.49 30.15
CA LEU A 379 -9.32 8.87 29.02
C LEU A 379 -10.48 7.90 28.77
N ALA A 380 -10.49 6.73 29.42
CA ALA A 380 -11.53 5.72 29.21
C ALA A 380 -12.92 6.24 29.58
N ASP A 381 -13.04 6.93 30.71
CA ASP A 381 -14.31 7.54 31.16
C ASP A 381 -14.77 8.64 30.20
N TYR A 382 -13.83 9.41 29.65
CA TYR A 382 -14.15 10.46 28.68
C TYR A 382 -14.65 9.88 27.36
N ILE A 383 -13.94 8.89 26.80
CA ILE A 383 -14.30 8.23 25.53
C ILE A 383 -15.65 7.51 25.68
N THR A 384 -15.90 6.87 26.82
CA THR A 384 -17.16 6.16 27.08
C THR A 384 -18.33 7.14 27.21
N ALA A 385 -18.16 8.25 27.93
CA ALA A 385 -19.16 9.30 28.02
C ALA A 385 -19.51 9.87 26.64
N ALA A 386 -18.50 10.22 25.85
CA ALA A 386 -18.69 10.74 24.50
C ALA A 386 -19.39 9.73 23.56
N TYR A 387 -19.03 8.45 23.62
CA TYR A 387 -19.71 7.41 22.86
C TYR A 387 -21.18 7.25 23.26
N VAL A 388 -21.50 7.35 24.55
CA VAL A 388 -22.89 7.29 25.04
C VAL A 388 -23.70 8.49 24.52
N GLU A 389 -23.11 9.68 24.49
CA GLU A 389 -23.72 10.89 23.94
C GLU A 389 -24.02 10.73 22.44
N MET A 390 -23.01 10.36 21.63
CA MET A 390 -23.19 10.09 20.20
C MET A 390 -24.29 9.04 19.92
N ARG A 391 -24.39 8.02 20.77
CA ARG A 391 -25.41 6.97 20.64
C ARG A 391 -26.80 7.45 21.05
N LYS A 392 -26.89 8.36 22.02
CA LYS A 392 -28.14 8.99 22.44
C LYS A 392 -28.68 9.89 21.33
N GLU A 393 -27.82 10.71 20.73
CA GLU A 393 -28.19 11.57 19.59
C GLU A 393 -28.66 10.76 18.39
N ALA A 394 -27.95 9.69 18.04
CA ALA A 394 -28.33 8.79 16.95
C ALA A 394 -29.69 8.10 17.15
N ARG A 395 -30.15 7.95 18.41
CA ARG A 395 -31.51 7.45 18.71
C ARG A 395 -32.59 8.53 18.58
N VAL A 396 -32.23 9.79 18.81
CA VAL A 396 -33.14 10.93 18.74
C VAL A 396 -33.32 11.38 17.29
N SER A 397 -32.26 11.35 16.47
CA SER A 397 -32.34 11.61 15.04
C SER A 397 -33.13 10.50 14.33
N LYS A 398 -34.15 10.87 13.56
CA LYS A 398 -34.89 9.94 12.67
C LYS A 398 -34.02 9.45 11.51
N ASP A 399 -32.92 10.15 11.20
CA ASP A 399 -31.98 9.77 10.17
C ASP A 399 -31.12 8.60 10.67
N THR A 400 -31.41 7.42 10.15
CA THR A 400 -30.94 6.10 10.60
C THR A 400 -29.49 5.82 10.25
N THR A 401 -28.53 6.64 10.69
CA THR A 401 -27.13 6.20 10.67
C THR A 401 -26.91 5.20 11.81
N PHE A 402 -26.72 3.92 11.47
CA PHE A 402 -26.58 2.84 12.46
C PHE A 402 -25.28 2.99 13.27
N THR A 403 -25.36 3.59 14.46
CA THR A 403 -24.24 3.66 15.41
C THR A 403 -24.10 2.33 16.16
N SER A 404 -23.13 1.51 15.72
CA SER A 404 -22.80 0.23 16.35
C SER A 404 -21.67 0.38 17.38
N ALA A 405 -21.45 -0.67 18.20
CA ALA A 405 -20.28 -0.73 19.09
C ALA A 405 -18.93 -0.65 18.35
N ARG A 406 -18.88 -0.94 17.04
CA ARG A 406 -17.66 -0.77 16.23
C ARG A 406 -17.27 0.70 16.03
N THR A 407 -18.18 1.65 16.23
CA THR A 407 -17.86 3.08 16.15
C THR A 407 -16.89 3.50 17.27
N LEU A 408 -17.04 2.95 18.47
CA LEU A 408 -16.07 3.13 19.57
C LEU A 408 -14.67 2.66 19.18
N LEU A 409 -14.57 1.48 18.56
CA LEU A 409 -13.29 0.97 18.04
C LEU A 409 -12.73 1.86 16.93
N SER A 410 -13.59 2.54 16.16
CA SER A 410 -13.16 3.45 15.10
C SER A 410 -12.58 4.74 15.68
N ILE A 411 -13.19 5.30 16.74
CA ILE A 411 -12.66 6.45 17.47
C ILE A 411 -11.28 6.13 18.06
N LEU A 412 -11.12 4.95 18.66
CA LEU A 412 -9.83 4.50 19.19
C LEU A 412 -8.75 4.35 18.11
N ARG A 413 -9.10 3.82 16.93
CA ARG A 413 -8.17 3.72 15.78
C ARG A 413 -7.75 5.09 15.25
N LEU A 414 -8.69 6.01 15.08
CA LEU A 414 -8.39 7.37 14.62
C LEU A 414 -7.52 8.12 15.64
N SER A 415 -7.83 8.01 16.93
CA SER A 415 -7.06 8.65 18.00
C SER A 415 -5.63 8.11 18.09
N THR A 416 -5.45 6.79 17.94
CA THR A 416 -4.10 6.17 17.91
C THR A 416 -3.33 6.51 16.64
N ALA A 417 -4.00 6.67 15.50
CA ALA A 417 -3.39 7.14 14.26
C ALA A 417 -2.94 8.61 14.37
N LEU A 418 -3.73 9.48 15.01
CA LEU A 418 -3.35 10.87 15.30
C LEU A 418 -2.13 10.95 16.23
N ALA A 419 -2.11 10.17 17.31
CA ALA A 419 -0.96 10.10 18.21
C ALA A 419 0.32 9.62 17.49
N ARG A 420 0.19 8.66 16.56
CA ARG A 420 1.29 8.23 15.68
C ARG A 420 1.81 9.34 14.79
N LEU A 421 0.91 10.14 14.22
CA LEU A 421 1.28 11.27 13.37
C LEU A 421 2.06 12.34 14.15
N ARG A 422 1.71 12.56 15.42
CA ARG A 422 2.44 13.46 16.34
C ARG A 422 3.72 12.82 16.91
N MET A 423 4.02 11.57 16.55
CA MET A 423 5.14 10.80 17.11
C MET A 423 5.10 10.69 18.64
N MET A 424 3.92 10.68 19.25
CA MET A 424 3.76 10.53 20.71
C MET A 424 3.43 9.08 21.09
N ASP A 425 3.92 8.62 22.24
CA ASP A 425 3.67 7.27 22.75
C ASP A 425 2.37 7.17 23.57
N THR A 426 1.71 8.30 23.85
CA THR A 426 0.46 8.37 24.62
C THR A 426 -0.58 9.18 23.87
N VAL A 427 -1.82 8.68 23.84
CA VAL A 427 -2.95 9.41 23.26
C VAL A 427 -3.40 10.51 24.22
N GLU A 428 -3.64 11.71 23.71
CA GLU A 428 -4.13 12.85 24.49
C GLU A 428 -5.62 13.10 24.25
N LYS A 429 -6.24 13.92 25.11
CA LYS A 429 -7.65 14.29 24.98
C LYS A 429 -7.94 15.01 23.66
N GLU A 430 -6.98 15.78 23.17
CA GLU A 430 -7.10 16.53 21.91
C GLU A 430 -7.21 15.60 20.69
N ASP A 431 -6.49 14.49 20.66
CA ASP A 431 -6.60 13.49 19.58
C ASP A 431 -8.00 12.88 19.52
N VAL A 432 -8.58 12.60 20.70
CA VAL A 432 -9.94 12.06 20.80
C VAL A 432 -10.96 13.08 20.31
N ASN A 433 -10.80 14.35 20.67
CA ASN A 433 -11.66 15.44 20.22
C ASN A 433 -11.62 15.60 18.70
N GLU A 434 -10.43 15.59 18.10
CA GLU A 434 -10.29 15.69 16.64
C GLU A 434 -10.86 14.45 15.92
N ALA A 435 -10.62 13.25 16.46
CA ALA A 435 -11.24 12.03 15.93
C ALA A 435 -12.78 12.07 15.98
N MET A 436 -13.35 12.65 17.04
CA MET A 436 -14.80 12.86 17.15
C MET A 436 -15.29 13.91 16.17
N ARG A 437 -14.59 15.05 16.03
CA ARG A 437 -14.90 16.09 15.05
C ARG A 437 -14.96 15.50 13.64
N LEU A 438 -13.97 14.70 13.24
CA LEU A 438 -13.96 14.05 11.93
C LEU A 438 -15.16 13.09 11.74
N MET A 439 -15.55 12.37 12.79
CA MET A 439 -16.71 11.47 12.75
C MET A 439 -18.04 12.22 12.68
N GLU A 440 -18.16 13.38 13.35
CA GLU A 440 -19.35 14.23 13.32
C GLU A 440 -19.51 14.93 11.97
N MET A 441 -18.44 15.51 11.43
CA MET A 441 -18.43 16.16 10.11
C MET A 441 -18.85 15.20 8.99
N SER A 442 -18.57 13.90 9.13
CA SER A 442 -19.03 12.88 8.19
C SER A 442 -20.56 12.75 8.12
N LYS A 443 -21.27 13.14 9.19
CA LYS A 443 -22.73 13.12 9.28
C LYS A 443 -23.36 14.47 8.98
N ASP A 444 -22.66 15.56 9.30
CA ASP A 444 -23.17 16.93 9.09
C ASP A 444 -23.44 17.24 7.62
N SER A 445 -22.74 16.55 6.72
CA SER A 445 -23.00 16.61 5.27
C SER A 445 -24.45 16.26 4.88
N LEU A 446 -25.17 15.49 5.71
CA LEU A 446 -26.59 15.16 5.51
C LEU A 446 -27.54 16.18 6.18
N GLN A 447 -27.06 16.96 7.14
CA GLN A 447 -27.88 17.89 7.92
C GLN A 447 -27.96 19.31 7.32
N ALA A 448 -27.61 19.46 6.04
CA ALA A 448 -27.45 20.74 5.34
C ALA A 448 -28.65 21.70 5.39
N ASP A 449 -29.83 21.27 5.86
CA ASP A 449 -31.01 22.14 6.02
C ASP A 449 -31.23 22.71 7.43
N LYS A 450 -30.41 22.39 8.44
CA LYS A 450 -30.62 22.93 9.81
C LYS A 450 -29.67 24.06 10.21
N SER A 451 -28.50 24.19 9.58
CA SER A 451 -27.50 25.18 9.96
C SER A 451 -27.63 26.54 9.25
N SER A 452 -28.68 26.76 8.45
CA SER A 452 -28.98 28.09 7.89
C SER A 452 -29.53 29.10 8.92
N THR A 453 -29.73 28.69 10.19
CA THR A 453 -30.28 29.58 11.24
C THR A 453 -29.35 29.76 12.45
N THR A 454 -28.04 29.70 12.25
CA THR A 454 -27.10 30.28 13.23
C THR A 454 -26.03 31.06 12.49
N ARG A 455 -26.46 32.07 11.71
CA ARG A 455 -25.63 33.26 11.58
C ARG A 455 -25.24 33.65 13.01
N THR A 456 -23.95 33.81 13.27
CA THR A 456 -23.45 34.58 14.41
C THR A 456 -24.25 35.87 14.42
N GLN A 457 -25.30 35.94 15.25
CA GLN A 457 -26.22 37.06 15.21
C GLN A 457 -25.38 38.27 15.54
N ARG A 458 -25.28 39.21 14.58
CA ARG A 458 -24.60 40.46 14.86
C ARG A 458 -25.30 41.06 16.07
N PRO A 459 -24.57 41.70 17.01
CA PRO A 459 -25.21 42.39 18.13
C PRO A 459 -26.39 43.27 17.68
N ALA A 460 -26.28 43.90 16.50
CA ALA A 460 -27.33 44.64 15.82
C ALA A 460 -28.60 43.81 15.52
N ASP A 461 -28.48 42.59 14.98
CA ASP A 461 -29.64 41.71 14.68
C ASP A 461 -30.37 41.27 15.96
N VAL A 462 -29.62 41.05 17.05
CA VAL A 462 -30.21 40.71 18.35
C VAL A 462 -30.96 41.92 18.91
N ILE A 463 -30.36 43.11 18.84
CA ILE A 463 -30.98 44.37 19.26
C ILE A 463 -32.25 44.63 18.44
N PHE A 464 -32.21 44.44 17.12
CA PHE A 464 -33.37 44.54 16.25
C PHE A 464 -34.51 43.59 16.67
N SER A 465 -34.18 42.33 16.95
CA SER A 465 -35.18 41.34 17.42
C SER A 465 -35.85 41.76 18.73
N LEU A 466 -35.09 42.34 19.66
CA LEU A 466 -35.59 42.83 20.96
C LEU A 466 -36.51 44.05 20.80
N VAL A 467 -36.12 45.01 19.96
CA VAL A 467 -36.94 46.21 19.68
C VAL A 467 -38.22 45.81 18.93
N ARG A 468 -38.15 44.82 18.03
CA ARG A 468 -39.32 44.26 17.35
C ARG A 468 -40.27 43.53 18.31
N GLU A 469 -39.77 42.78 19.29
CA GLU A 469 -40.59 42.18 20.34
C GLU A 469 -41.31 43.24 21.18
N LEU A 470 -40.60 44.31 21.55
CA LEU A 470 -41.20 45.46 22.26
C LEU A 470 -42.30 46.14 21.44
N ALA A 471 -42.10 46.29 20.13
CA ALA A 471 -43.12 46.82 19.23
C ALA A 471 -44.35 45.91 19.13
N ALA A 472 -44.17 44.59 19.21
CA ALA A 472 -45.26 43.61 19.18
C ALA A 472 -46.04 43.53 20.51
N GLU A 473 -45.38 43.74 21.65
CA GLU A 473 -46.02 43.79 22.97
C GLU A 473 -46.86 45.08 23.17
N GLY A 474 -46.49 46.18 22.50
CA GLY A 474 -47.21 47.44 22.52
C GLY A 474 -48.56 47.37 21.76
N ARG A 475 -49.69 47.35 22.49
CA ARG A 475 -51.06 47.34 21.94
C ARG A 475 -51.51 48.67 21.29
N GLY A 476 -50.64 49.30 20.50
CA GLY A 476 -50.95 50.53 19.75
C GLY A 476 -50.80 50.31 18.26
N ALA A 477 -51.82 50.66 17.47
CA ALA A 477 -51.72 50.68 16.01
C ALA A 477 -50.66 51.72 15.59
N GLY A 478 -49.48 51.25 15.20
CA GLY A 478 -48.40 52.12 14.68
C GLY A 478 -46.98 51.85 15.16
N GLY A 479 -46.66 50.65 15.68
CA GLY A 479 -45.27 50.21 15.87
C GLY A 479 -44.37 51.21 16.61
N LEU A 480 -44.93 51.89 17.63
CA LEU A 480 -44.30 53.05 18.26
C LEU A 480 -43.65 52.62 19.57
N VAL A 481 -42.32 52.63 19.63
CA VAL A 481 -41.53 52.21 20.80
C VAL A 481 -40.85 53.42 21.42
N ARG A 482 -40.92 53.53 22.76
CA ARG A 482 -40.19 54.58 23.49
C ARG A 482 -38.71 54.21 23.58
N MET A 483 -37.87 55.17 23.26
CA MET A 483 -36.41 54.97 23.23
C MET A 483 -35.86 54.52 24.60
N ALA A 484 -36.31 55.15 25.70
CA ALA A 484 -35.86 54.79 27.05
C ALA A 484 -36.22 53.35 27.47
N GLU A 485 -37.34 52.79 26.98
CA GLU A 485 -37.76 51.42 27.28
C GLU A 485 -36.97 50.40 26.45
N ALA A 486 -36.64 50.73 25.20
CA ALA A 486 -35.78 49.92 24.33
C ALA A 486 -34.35 49.86 24.87
N GLU A 487 -33.79 50.99 25.29
CA GLU A 487 -32.45 51.08 25.86
C GLU A 487 -32.33 50.26 27.14
N GLN A 488 -33.30 50.37 28.06
CA GLN A 488 -33.30 49.60 29.31
C GLN A 488 -33.36 48.08 29.07
N ARG A 489 -34.11 47.61 28.07
CA ARG A 489 -34.23 46.17 27.74
C ARG A 489 -33.00 45.62 27.01
N CYS A 490 -32.26 46.47 26.30
CA CYS A 490 -30.98 46.09 25.70
C CYS A 490 -29.86 46.01 26.76
N VAL A 491 -29.86 46.95 27.71
CA VAL A 491 -28.93 46.92 28.85
C VAL A 491 -29.18 45.71 29.76
N SER A 492 -30.44 45.32 29.99
CA SER A 492 -30.76 44.13 30.80
C SER A 492 -30.32 42.81 30.14
N ARG A 493 -30.21 42.79 28.81
CA ARG A 493 -29.66 41.67 28.01
C ARG A 493 -28.13 41.72 27.89
N GLY A 494 -27.46 42.73 28.44
CA GLY A 494 -26.00 42.83 28.51
C GLY A 494 -25.33 43.61 27.38
N PHE A 495 -26.10 44.34 26.55
CA PHE A 495 -25.54 45.20 25.51
C PHE A 495 -25.18 46.59 26.05
N THR A 496 -24.11 47.17 25.52
CA THR A 496 -23.70 48.55 25.88
C THR A 496 -24.59 49.58 25.17
N PRO A 497 -24.82 50.77 25.76
CA PRO A 497 -25.61 51.83 25.11
C PRO A 497 -24.97 52.30 23.79
N ALA A 498 -23.65 52.17 23.63
CA ALA A 498 -22.96 52.47 22.38
C ALA A 498 -23.32 51.49 21.25
N GLN A 499 -23.36 50.19 21.53
CA GLN A 499 -23.78 49.15 20.55
C GLN A 499 -25.25 49.31 20.16
N PHE A 500 -26.09 49.77 21.09
CA PHE A 500 -27.49 50.07 20.81
C PHE A 500 -27.65 51.28 19.88
N GLN A 501 -26.87 52.35 20.10
CA GLN A 501 -26.89 53.53 19.26
C GLN A 501 -26.37 53.25 17.84
N GLU A 502 -25.31 52.45 17.71
CA GLU A 502 -24.75 52.01 16.42
C GLU A 502 -25.76 51.16 15.64
N ALA A 503 -26.45 50.23 16.31
CA ALA A 503 -27.51 49.44 15.69
C ALA A 503 -28.70 50.31 15.25
N LEU A 504 -29.09 51.32 16.04
CA LEU A 504 -30.14 52.26 15.66
C LEU A 504 -29.82 52.99 14.36
N GLU A 505 -28.59 53.49 14.23
CA GLU A 505 -28.12 54.23 13.07
C GLU A 505 -28.04 53.31 11.84
N GLU A 506 -27.51 52.09 11.97
CA GLU A 506 -27.44 51.10 10.88
C GLU A 506 -28.83 50.76 10.32
N TYR A 507 -29.84 50.54 11.17
CA TYR A 507 -31.20 50.22 10.71
C TYR A 507 -32.03 51.45 10.31
N GLU A 508 -31.66 52.66 10.76
CA GLU A 508 -32.21 53.91 10.26
C GLU A 508 -31.73 54.19 8.82
N GLU A 509 -30.45 53.95 8.52
CA GLU A 509 -29.91 54.02 7.15
C GLU A 509 -30.60 53.02 6.22
N LEU A 510 -30.95 51.84 6.74
CA LEU A 510 -31.70 50.81 6.01
C LEU A 510 -33.22 51.07 5.92
N ASN A 511 -33.71 52.20 6.45
CA ASN A 511 -35.13 52.59 6.47
C ASN A 511 -36.07 51.56 7.12
N VAL A 512 -35.59 50.77 8.08
CA VAL A 512 -36.42 49.77 8.78
C VAL A 512 -37.26 50.41 9.88
N TRP A 513 -36.74 51.47 10.50
CA TRP A 513 -37.45 52.35 11.42
C TRP A 513 -37.03 53.80 11.21
N GLN A 514 -37.85 54.73 11.69
CA GLN A 514 -37.57 56.15 11.75
C GLN A 514 -37.54 56.63 13.19
N VAL A 515 -36.50 57.37 13.54
CA VAL A 515 -36.36 58.01 14.84
C VAL A 515 -36.85 59.45 14.75
N ASN A 516 -37.65 59.91 15.72
CA ASN A 516 -38.11 61.29 15.74
C ASN A 516 -36.94 62.28 15.96
N GLN A 517 -37.05 63.52 15.47
CA GLN A 517 -36.01 64.56 15.57
C GLN A 517 -35.51 64.85 17.01
N ALA A 518 -36.35 64.57 18.01
CA ALA A 518 -36.01 64.68 19.43
C ALA A 518 -35.39 63.40 20.04
N ARG A 519 -35.11 62.34 19.25
CA ARG A 519 -34.59 61.02 19.68
C ARG A 519 -35.33 60.35 20.84
N THR A 520 -36.63 60.61 20.99
CA THR A 520 -37.44 60.07 22.10
C THR A 520 -38.27 58.84 21.73
N ARG A 521 -38.52 58.61 20.44
CA ARG A 521 -39.44 57.57 19.94
C ARG A 521 -38.91 56.97 18.64
N ILE A 522 -39.05 55.66 18.52
CA ILE A 522 -38.73 54.85 17.35
C ILE A 522 -40.06 54.41 16.74
N THR A 523 -40.25 54.66 15.44
CA THR A 523 -41.43 54.24 14.68
C THR A 523 -40.98 53.27 13.61
N PHE A 524 -41.48 52.04 13.61
CA PHE A 524 -41.21 51.11 12.51
C PHE A 524 -41.89 51.61 11.22
N VAL A 525 -41.17 51.55 10.09
CA VAL A 525 -41.65 52.00 8.76
C VAL A 525 -42.45 50.92 8.07
#